data_AF-A0AAN8B3H0-F1
#
_entry.id   AF-A0AAN8B3H0-F1
#
_cell.length_a   1.000
_cell.length_b   1.000
_cell.length_c   1.000
_cell.angle_alpha   90.00
_cell.angle_beta   90.00
_cell.angle_gamma   90.00
#
_symmetry.space_group_name_H-M   'P 1'
#
loop_
_entity.id
_entity.type
_entity.pdbx_description
1 polymer ?
#
loop_
_entity_poly.entity_id
_entity_poly.type
_entity_poly.pdbx_seq_one_letter_code
_entity_poly.pdbx_strand_id
1 'polypeptide(L)'
;MLTATQYIAPLMANFDPSVSRNSTVIYFDNGTALVVQWDHVHLQDNYNLGSFTFQATLHNTGRIVFAYKEVPVDLSLISSVNHPVKVGLSDAFVVVHKIQQIPNSGLTSDSSVLLSLRRAQFVISVSLSPSFNADVRRRTIYEYHRVELTKTKITNFTAVEIMPLATCLQFTSCGECISSQINFNCSWCHRLNRCSSGFDRHRQDWVDNSCPEETKDKLCDIVDTTRLYPSTTSTASRTTARIREATGGGDGLHRPVTNQRSH
;
A
#
# COMPACT_ATOMS: atom_id res chain seq x y z
N MET A 1 18.08 -3.22 1.21
CA MET A 1 17.46 -1.98 1.70
C MET A 1 15.92 -2.03 1.76
N LEU A 2 15.25 -3.13 1.42
CA LEU A 2 13.78 -3.28 1.58
C LEU A 2 13.36 -3.53 3.04
N THR A 3 14.18 -4.27 3.79
CA THR A 3 13.94 -4.65 5.20
C THR A 3 14.00 -3.49 6.20
N ALA A 4 14.49 -2.31 5.77
CA ALA A 4 14.54 -1.12 6.62
C ALA A 4 13.20 -0.37 6.71
N THR A 5 12.32 -0.56 5.72
CA THR A 5 11.09 0.24 5.50
C THR A 5 9.81 -0.60 5.56
N GLN A 6 9.89 -1.92 5.36
CA GLN A 6 8.75 -2.84 5.54
C GLN A 6 9.13 -3.94 6.52
N TYR A 7 8.44 -4.01 7.67
CA TYR A 7 8.74 -5.00 8.70
C TYR A 7 7.60 -5.19 9.71
N ILE A 8 7.57 -6.38 10.30
CA ILE A 8 6.98 -6.65 11.62
C ILE A 8 8.14 -6.94 12.56
N ALA A 9 8.37 -6.08 13.54
CA ALA A 9 9.52 -6.15 14.43
C ALA A 9 9.05 -6.22 15.90
N PRO A 10 8.88 -7.43 16.48
CA PRO A 10 8.70 -7.54 17.92
C PRO A 10 9.90 -6.96 18.68
N LEU A 11 11.12 -7.18 18.19
CA LEU A 11 12.32 -6.46 18.62
C LEU A 11 13.38 -6.58 17.52
N MET A 12 13.56 -5.52 16.75
CA MET A 12 14.64 -5.41 15.78
C MET A 12 15.86 -4.85 16.49
N ALA A 13 16.93 -5.63 16.56
CA ALA A 13 18.25 -5.24 17.06
C ALA A 13 19.31 -6.17 16.42
N ASN A 14 20.59 -5.97 16.74
CA ASN A 14 21.68 -6.79 16.19
C ASN A 14 21.78 -8.18 16.85
N PHE A 15 20.70 -8.96 16.80
CA PHE A 15 20.70 -10.32 17.36
C PHE A 15 21.40 -11.30 16.42
N ASP A 16 22.22 -12.17 17.00
CA ASP A 16 22.91 -13.23 16.27
C ASP A 16 22.74 -14.57 17.03
N PRO A 17 21.81 -15.44 16.57
CA PRO A 17 21.58 -16.75 17.17
C PRO A 17 22.80 -17.68 17.08
N SER A 18 23.81 -17.39 16.26
CA SER A 18 25.01 -18.22 16.15
C SER A 18 26.00 -18.03 17.31
N VAL A 19 25.86 -16.93 18.07
CA VAL A 19 26.77 -16.59 19.18
C VAL A 19 26.60 -17.51 20.38
N SER A 20 25.41 -18.12 20.57
CA SER A 20 25.15 -19.06 21.66
C SER A 20 24.47 -20.32 21.14
N ARG A 21 24.93 -21.49 21.60
CA ARG A 21 24.33 -22.79 21.27
C ARG A 21 22.93 -22.98 21.88
N ASN A 22 22.59 -22.16 22.87
CA ASN A 22 21.28 -22.19 23.52
C ASN A 22 20.26 -21.30 22.79
N SER A 23 20.71 -20.44 21.88
CA SER A 23 19.83 -19.58 21.11
C SER A 23 19.06 -20.39 20.08
N THR A 24 17.74 -20.25 20.05
CA THR A 24 16.90 -20.86 19.01
C THR A 24 15.93 -19.85 18.42
N VAL A 25 15.60 -20.03 17.14
CA VAL A 25 14.52 -19.32 16.47
C VAL A 25 13.59 -20.36 15.87
N ILE A 26 12.38 -20.45 16.41
CA ILE A 26 11.39 -21.44 16.01
C ILE A 26 10.12 -20.77 15.52
N TYR A 27 9.41 -21.42 14.61
CA TYR A 27 8.12 -20.96 14.16
C TYR A 27 7.11 -22.11 14.11
N PHE A 28 5.84 -21.76 14.25
CA PHE A 28 4.73 -22.69 14.13
C PHE A 28 3.54 -21.99 13.47
N ASP A 29 2.92 -22.67 12.51
CA ASP A 29 1.69 -22.21 11.85
C ASP A 29 0.63 -23.30 11.97
N ASN A 30 -0.55 -22.92 12.46
CA ASN A 30 -1.71 -23.81 12.56
C ASN A 30 -2.87 -23.40 11.62
N GLY A 31 -2.64 -22.48 10.70
CA GLY A 31 -3.62 -21.92 9.77
C GLY A 31 -4.49 -20.79 10.37
N THR A 32 -4.52 -20.65 11.70
CA THR A 32 -5.21 -19.54 12.38
C THR A 32 -4.25 -18.48 12.91
N ALA A 33 -3.03 -18.89 13.27
CA ALA A 33 -1.97 -18.03 13.71
C ALA A 33 -0.61 -18.57 13.27
N LEU A 34 0.25 -17.67 12.81
CA LEU A 34 1.67 -17.89 12.64
C LEU A 34 2.40 -17.31 13.85
N VAL A 35 3.18 -18.14 14.51
CA VAL A 35 3.94 -17.80 15.71
C VAL A 35 5.42 -17.94 15.40
N VAL A 36 6.22 -16.93 15.74
CA VAL A 36 7.68 -16.97 15.67
C VAL A 36 8.24 -16.59 17.04
N GLN A 37 9.10 -17.44 17.59
CA GLN A 37 9.75 -17.24 18.89
C GLN A 37 11.26 -17.18 18.72
N TRP A 38 11.87 -16.17 19.32
CA TRP A 38 13.30 -16.05 19.56
C TRP A 38 13.52 -16.43 21.02
N ASP A 39 14.28 -17.49 21.25
CA ASP A 39 14.53 -18.04 22.58
C ASP A 39 16.02 -17.95 22.89
N HIS A 40 16.33 -17.32 24.03
CA HIS A 40 17.69 -17.07 24.50
C HIS A 40 18.64 -16.47 23.45
N VAL A 41 18.18 -15.52 22.62
CA VAL A 41 19.02 -14.88 21.59
C VAL A 41 19.88 -13.77 22.19
N HIS A 42 21.11 -13.61 21.70
CA HIS A 42 22.06 -12.60 22.19
C HIS A 42 22.34 -11.52 21.14
N LEU A 43 22.69 -10.34 21.62
CA LEU A 43 23.21 -9.26 20.77
C LEU A 43 24.64 -9.59 20.34
N GLN A 44 24.92 -9.50 19.05
CA GLN A 44 26.23 -9.76 18.46
C GLN A 44 27.31 -8.86 19.07
N ASP A 45 27.00 -7.57 19.23
CA ASP A 45 27.95 -6.57 19.71
C ASP A 45 28.17 -6.62 21.23
N ASN A 46 27.25 -7.21 22.00
CA ASN A 46 27.30 -7.18 23.46
C ASN A 46 26.62 -8.38 24.11
N TYR A 47 27.34 -9.51 24.09
CA TYR A 47 26.91 -10.78 24.67
C TYR A 47 26.57 -10.69 26.17
N ASN A 48 27.29 -9.84 26.92
CA ASN A 48 27.21 -9.74 28.38
C ASN A 48 25.92 -9.09 28.89
N LEU A 49 25.12 -8.47 28.02
CA LEU A 49 23.83 -7.89 28.41
C LEU A 49 22.79 -8.96 28.76
N GLY A 50 23.07 -10.23 28.49
CA GLY A 50 22.16 -11.34 28.73
C GLY A 50 21.40 -11.77 27.48
N SER A 51 20.58 -12.79 27.64
CA SER A 51 19.78 -13.38 26.58
C SER A 51 18.38 -12.77 26.54
N PHE A 52 17.82 -12.65 25.34
CA PHE A 52 16.47 -12.14 25.09
C PHE A 52 15.56 -13.28 24.67
N THR A 53 14.35 -13.31 25.20
CA THR A 53 13.32 -14.29 24.83
C THR A 53 12.02 -13.56 24.57
N PHE A 54 11.56 -13.59 23.31
CA PHE A 54 10.37 -12.88 22.86
C PHE A 54 9.72 -13.58 21.66
N GLN A 55 8.49 -13.19 21.36
CA GLN A 55 7.64 -13.85 20.38
C GLN A 55 6.83 -12.82 19.59
N ALA A 56 6.58 -13.12 18.31
CA ALA A 56 5.56 -12.47 17.50
C ALA A 56 4.52 -13.49 17.06
N THR A 57 3.25 -13.13 17.19
CA THR A 57 2.12 -13.92 16.73
C THR A 57 1.28 -13.10 15.75
N LEU A 58 1.05 -13.65 14.55
CA LEU A 58 0.22 -13.07 13.51
C LEU A 58 -1.04 -13.91 13.37
N HIS A 59 -2.19 -13.37 13.75
CA HIS A 59 -3.47 -14.04 13.59
C HIS A 59 -4.06 -13.79 12.20
N ASN A 60 -4.82 -14.76 11.68
CA ASN A 60 -5.55 -14.63 10.41
C ASN A 60 -6.62 -13.53 10.43
N THR A 61 -7.03 -13.06 11.60
CA THR A 61 -7.93 -11.91 11.80
C THR A 61 -7.24 -10.56 11.60
N GLY A 62 -5.92 -10.54 11.44
CA GLY A 62 -5.10 -9.32 11.36
C GLY A 62 -4.62 -8.81 12.72
N ARG A 63 -4.98 -9.46 13.83
CA ARG A 63 -4.42 -9.19 15.17
C ARG A 63 -2.95 -9.60 15.21
N ILE A 64 -2.11 -8.75 15.78
CA ILE A 64 -0.67 -9.01 15.98
C ILE A 64 -0.36 -8.90 17.47
N VAL A 65 0.39 -9.87 17.99
CA VAL A 65 0.83 -9.87 19.40
C VAL A 65 2.34 -9.99 19.46
N PHE A 66 2.98 -9.09 20.19
CA PHE A 66 4.37 -9.21 20.62
C PHE A 66 4.39 -9.58 22.08
N ALA A 67 5.09 -10.64 22.46
CA ALA A 67 5.23 -11.08 23.84
C ALA A 67 6.70 -11.10 24.23
N TYR A 68 7.03 -10.54 25.39
CA TYR A 68 8.38 -10.41 25.91
C TYR A 68 8.47 -11.16 27.21
N LYS A 69 9.19 -12.28 27.18
CA LYS A 69 9.42 -13.10 28.38
C LYS A 69 10.66 -12.61 29.11
N GLU A 70 11.77 -12.46 28.39
CA GLU A 70 13.07 -12.05 28.93
C GLU A 70 13.67 -10.92 28.08
N VAL A 71 13.93 -9.80 28.72
CA VAL A 71 14.48 -8.53 28.23
C VAL A 71 15.42 -8.04 29.35
N PRO A 72 16.70 -8.46 29.33
CA PRO A 72 17.60 -8.31 30.47
C PRO A 72 18.13 -6.88 30.67
N VAL A 73 17.94 -6.01 29.68
CA VAL A 73 18.37 -4.61 29.68
C VAL A 73 17.32 -3.73 29.04
N ASP A 74 17.22 -2.47 29.49
CA ASP A 74 16.37 -1.48 28.84
C ASP A 74 16.79 -1.29 27.36
N LEU A 75 15.81 -1.28 26.46
CA LEU A 75 16.06 -1.19 25.02
C LEU A 75 16.72 0.12 24.58
N SER A 76 16.66 1.18 25.41
CA SER A 76 17.37 2.44 25.16
C SER A 76 18.89 2.33 25.32
N LEU A 77 19.37 1.31 26.04
CA LEU A 77 20.80 1.07 26.26
C LEU A 77 21.44 0.21 25.17
N ILE A 78 20.64 -0.36 24.26
CA ILE A 78 21.14 -1.14 23.13
C ILE A 78 21.71 -0.18 22.09
N SER A 79 22.96 -0.42 21.69
CA SER A 79 23.64 0.39 20.67
C SER A 79 22.86 0.38 19.35
N SER A 80 22.58 1.57 18.82
CA SER A 80 21.96 1.75 17.51
C SER A 80 22.95 2.12 16.41
N VAL A 81 24.26 2.03 16.68
CA VAL A 81 25.33 2.49 15.77
C VAL A 81 25.46 1.56 14.57
N ASN A 82 25.57 0.26 14.83
CA ASN A 82 25.76 -0.76 13.78
C ASN A 82 24.44 -1.25 13.21
N HIS A 83 23.38 -1.23 14.02
CA HIS A 83 22.07 -1.74 13.65
C HIS A 83 20.96 -0.92 14.31
N PRO A 84 19.88 -0.55 13.60
CA PRO A 84 18.75 0.14 14.21
C PRO A 84 18.05 -0.74 15.26
N VAL A 85 17.64 -0.10 16.36
CA VAL A 85 16.78 -0.72 17.39
C VAL A 85 15.36 -0.23 17.20
N LYS A 86 14.44 -1.11 16.81
CA LYS A 86 13.03 -0.78 16.54
C LYS A 86 12.08 -1.81 17.13
N VAL A 87 10.90 -1.36 17.52
CA VAL A 87 9.80 -2.21 17.98
C VAL A 87 8.52 -1.69 17.35
N GLY A 88 7.82 -2.52 16.58
CA GLY A 88 6.59 -2.11 15.90
C GLY A 88 6.43 -2.65 14.49
N LEU A 89 5.69 -1.90 13.67
CA LEU A 89 5.29 -2.27 12.31
C LEU A 89 5.63 -1.14 11.34
N SER A 90 6.01 -1.49 10.12
CA SER A 90 6.17 -0.53 9.04
C SER A 90 5.74 -1.16 7.73
N ASP A 91 5.05 -0.39 6.91
CA ASP A 91 4.68 -0.78 5.56
C ASP A 91 5.04 0.30 4.54
N ALA A 92 5.50 -0.16 3.38
CA ALA A 92 5.99 0.68 2.31
C ALA A 92 5.80 0.01 0.94
N PHE A 93 5.54 0.81 -0.08
CA PHE A 93 5.56 0.34 -1.47
C PHE A 93 6.76 0.91 -2.22
N VAL A 94 7.23 0.19 -3.24
CA VAL A 94 8.39 0.58 -4.05
C VAL A 94 7.94 0.93 -5.45
N VAL A 95 8.22 2.17 -5.86
CA VAL A 95 8.08 2.61 -7.24
C VAL A 95 9.43 2.47 -7.92
N VAL A 96 9.49 1.61 -8.94
CA VAL A 96 10.70 1.44 -9.75
C VAL A 96 10.61 2.39 -10.94
N HIS A 97 11.48 3.40 -10.97
CA HIS A 97 11.63 4.20 -12.17
C HIS A 97 12.51 3.44 -13.16
N LYS A 98 11.96 3.11 -14.34
CA LYS A 98 12.78 2.64 -15.45
C LYS A 98 13.61 3.83 -15.94
N ILE A 99 14.86 3.90 -15.53
CA ILE A 99 15.85 4.67 -16.27
C ILE A 99 16.08 3.88 -17.55
N GLN A 100 15.88 4.52 -18.69
CA GLN A 100 16.07 3.92 -20.02
C GLN A 100 17.55 3.54 -20.15
N GLN A 101 17.86 2.26 -19.97
CA GLN A 101 19.21 1.71 -20.09
C GLN A 101 19.50 1.29 -21.53
N ILE A 102 20.73 1.58 -21.94
CA ILE A 102 21.42 1.10 -23.15
C ILE A 102 21.43 -0.45 -23.12
N PRO A 103 21.26 -1.16 -24.25
CA PRO A 103 21.03 -2.60 -24.22
C PRO A 103 22.33 -3.37 -23.99
N ASN A 104 22.34 -4.36 -23.09
CA ASN A 104 22.79 -5.69 -23.48
C ASN A 104 22.44 -6.85 -22.55
N SER A 105 22.02 -7.94 -23.22
CA SER A 105 22.26 -9.37 -22.98
C SER A 105 22.26 -9.96 -21.56
N GLY A 106 21.31 -10.87 -21.36
CA GLY A 106 21.66 -12.25 -21.01
C GLY A 106 21.75 -12.65 -19.52
N LEU A 107 20.85 -13.56 -19.15
CA LEU A 107 20.95 -14.64 -18.16
C LEU A 107 20.51 -14.45 -16.68
N THR A 108 19.49 -15.27 -16.37
CA THR A 108 19.23 -16.15 -15.22
C THR A 108 18.99 -15.60 -13.81
N SER A 109 17.69 -15.60 -13.45
CA SER A 109 17.03 -16.15 -12.26
C SER A 109 17.83 -16.21 -10.95
N ASP A 110 17.31 -15.53 -9.92
CA ASP A 110 17.53 -15.91 -8.54
C ASP A 110 16.20 -16.10 -7.78
N SER A 111 16.12 -17.21 -7.05
CA SER A 111 14.90 -17.69 -6.39
C SER A 111 14.81 -17.13 -4.98
N SER A 112 13.78 -16.32 -4.71
CA SER A 112 13.40 -15.94 -3.34
C SER A 112 12.19 -16.77 -2.92
N VAL A 113 12.26 -17.41 -1.75
CA VAL A 113 11.12 -18.13 -1.17
C VAL A 113 10.13 -17.10 -0.63
N LEU A 114 9.13 -16.78 -1.44
CA LEU A 114 7.94 -16.02 -1.08
C LEU A 114 7.00 -16.93 -0.28
N LEU A 115 6.93 -16.74 1.03
CA LEU A 115 5.77 -17.21 1.80
C LEU A 115 4.59 -16.28 1.49
N SER A 116 3.87 -16.61 0.41
CA SER A 116 2.63 -15.96 0.02
C SER A 116 1.48 -16.51 0.87
N LEU A 117 1.22 -15.90 2.02
CA LEU A 117 -0.07 -16.06 2.69
C LEU A 117 -1.11 -15.32 1.85
N ARG A 118 -2.01 -16.07 1.19
CA ARG A 118 -3.00 -15.58 0.23
C ARG A 118 -4.01 -14.53 0.74
N ARG A 119 -3.85 -13.97 1.95
CA ARG A 119 -4.67 -12.87 2.46
C ARG A 119 -3.90 -11.74 3.16
N ALA A 120 -2.59 -11.87 3.33
CA ALA A 120 -1.73 -10.76 3.75
C ALA A 120 -0.29 -11.05 3.30
N GLN A 121 0.23 -10.27 2.36
CA GLN A 121 1.65 -10.29 2.02
C GLN A 121 2.42 -9.62 3.17
N PHE A 122 2.87 -10.41 4.13
CA PHE A 122 3.86 -9.97 5.12
C PHE A 122 5.19 -10.67 4.83
N VAL A 123 6.25 -9.89 4.65
CA VAL A 123 7.61 -10.43 4.53
C VAL A 123 8.15 -10.61 5.94
N ILE A 124 8.21 -11.86 6.42
CA ILE A 124 9.08 -12.21 7.54
C ILE A 124 10.47 -12.42 6.95
N SER A 125 11.29 -11.38 6.99
CA SER A 125 12.70 -11.46 6.57
C SER A 125 13.54 -11.99 7.74
N VAL A 126 13.90 -13.27 7.69
CA VAL A 126 15.04 -13.81 8.42
C VAL A 126 16.27 -13.58 7.55
N SER A 127 17.08 -12.57 7.85
CA SER A 127 18.29 -12.28 7.09
C SER A 127 19.45 -13.15 7.57
N LEU A 128 19.89 -14.08 6.72
CA LEU A 128 21.25 -14.63 6.73
C LEU A 128 21.97 -14.06 5.50
N SER A 129 23.02 -13.27 5.72
CA SER A 129 23.84 -12.66 4.67
C SER A 129 24.57 -13.75 3.87
N PRO A 130 24.70 -13.64 2.53
CA PRO A 130 25.82 -12.89 1.97
C PRO A 130 25.50 -12.06 0.69
N SER A 131 26.43 -11.16 0.38
CA SER A 131 26.47 -10.11 -0.66
C SER A 131 26.16 -10.54 -2.09
N PHE A 132 25.42 -9.75 -2.89
CA PHE A 132 25.55 -9.71 -4.36
C PHE A 132 25.06 -8.39 -5.02
N ASN A 133 25.63 -8.14 -6.20
CA ASN A 133 25.67 -6.95 -7.07
C ASN A 133 24.39 -6.10 -7.23
N ALA A 134 24.56 -4.77 -7.26
CA ALA A 134 23.49 -3.80 -7.45
C ALA A 134 23.25 -3.44 -8.93
N ASP A 135 22.15 -3.95 -9.50
CA ASP A 135 21.48 -3.31 -10.64
C ASP A 135 20.98 -1.92 -10.19
N VAL A 136 21.52 -0.84 -10.77
CA VAL A 136 21.19 0.55 -10.39
C VAL A 136 19.85 0.95 -11.02
N ARG A 137 18.77 0.37 -10.50
CA ARG A 137 17.41 0.89 -10.68
C ARG A 137 17.14 1.90 -9.58
N ARG A 138 16.76 3.14 -9.94
CA ARG A 138 16.31 4.13 -8.97
C ARG A 138 14.94 3.69 -8.43
N ARG A 139 14.95 3.17 -7.20
CA ARG A 139 13.77 2.75 -6.47
C ARG A 139 13.39 3.88 -5.52
N THR A 140 12.17 4.39 -5.64
CA THR A 140 11.59 5.32 -4.66
C THR A 140 10.73 4.49 -3.71
N ILE A 141 11.06 4.53 -2.42
CA ILE A 141 10.30 3.84 -1.39
C ILE A 141 9.36 4.85 -0.74
N TYR A 142 8.06 4.53 -0.72
CA TYR A 142 7.05 5.33 -0.04
C TYR A 142 6.56 4.56 1.18
N GLU A 143 7.06 4.96 2.35
CA GLU A 143 6.54 4.52 3.65
C GLU A 143 5.25 5.28 3.91
N TYR A 144 4.16 4.56 4.17
CA TYR A 144 2.84 5.18 4.33
C TYR A 144 2.18 4.81 5.67
N HIS A 145 2.67 3.78 6.35
CA HIS A 145 2.18 3.45 7.68
C HIS A 145 3.30 2.92 8.57
N ARG A 146 3.40 3.50 9.77
CA ARG A 146 4.36 3.08 10.80
C ARG A 146 3.71 3.14 12.17
N VAL A 147 3.85 2.05 12.90
CA VAL A 147 3.50 1.95 14.32
C VAL A 147 4.80 1.73 15.07
N GLU A 148 5.22 2.70 15.87
CA GLU A 148 6.43 2.60 16.69
C GLU A 148 6.05 2.50 18.16
N LEU A 149 6.47 1.43 18.81
CA LEU A 149 6.20 1.16 20.21
C LEU A 149 7.27 1.82 21.09
N THR A 150 6.85 2.36 22.22
CA THR A 150 7.77 3.04 23.14
C THR A 150 8.71 2.03 23.78
N LYS A 151 10.02 2.18 23.51
CA LYS A 151 11.09 1.28 24.00
C LYS A 151 11.07 1.07 25.52
N THR A 152 10.76 2.11 26.30
CA THR A 152 10.70 2.06 27.77
C THR A 152 9.54 1.20 28.32
N LYS A 153 8.55 0.87 27.48
CA LYS A 153 7.42 0.00 27.86
C LYS A 153 7.69 -1.48 27.58
N ILE A 154 8.80 -1.80 26.91
CA ILE A 154 9.16 -3.17 26.55
C ILE A 154 10.08 -3.71 27.64
N THR A 155 9.50 -4.45 28.58
CA THR A 155 10.21 -5.04 29.72
C THR A 155 9.83 -6.51 29.90
N ASN A 156 10.41 -7.17 30.90
CA ASN A 156 10.09 -8.56 31.23
C ASN A 156 8.59 -8.75 31.50
N PHE A 157 8.06 -9.88 31.02
CA PHE A 157 6.67 -10.29 31.21
C PHE A 157 5.65 -9.27 30.68
N THR A 158 5.98 -8.60 29.59
CA THR A 158 5.07 -7.67 28.91
C THR A 158 4.57 -8.25 27.60
N ALA A 159 3.41 -7.79 27.16
CA ALA A 159 2.90 -8.08 25.84
C ALA A 159 2.31 -6.79 25.25
N VAL A 160 2.46 -6.65 23.93
CA VAL A 160 1.83 -5.60 23.15
C VAL A 160 0.91 -6.25 22.14
N GLU A 161 -0.34 -5.81 22.16
CA GLU A 161 -1.38 -6.27 21.28
C GLU A 161 -1.77 -5.16 20.32
N ILE A 162 -1.73 -5.47 19.03
CA ILE A 162 -2.07 -4.56 17.95
C ILE A 162 -3.32 -5.11 17.26
N MET A 163 -4.39 -4.33 17.32
CA MET A 163 -5.67 -4.66 16.69
C MET A 163 -5.80 -3.94 15.35
N PRO A 164 -6.20 -4.64 14.29
CA PRO A 164 -6.45 -3.99 13.01
C PRO A 164 -7.65 -3.05 13.12
N LEU A 165 -7.49 -1.83 12.62
CA LEU A 165 -8.60 -0.88 12.49
C LEU A 165 -9.30 -1.06 11.14
N ALA A 166 -10.53 -0.57 11.06
CA ALA A 166 -11.26 -0.51 9.80
C ALA A 166 -10.53 0.38 8.79
N THR A 167 -10.53 -0.03 7.51
CA THR A 167 -9.88 0.67 6.41
C THR A 167 -10.84 0.79 5.23
N CYS A 168 -10.61 1.77 4.34
CA CYS A 168 -11.48 1.99 3.18
C CYS A 168 -11.71 0.71 2.35
N LEU A 169 -10.67 -0.09 2.16
CA LEU A 169 -10.72 -1.35 1.38
C LEU A 169 -11.71 -2.40 1.93
N GLN A 170 -12.24 -2.23 3.14
CA GLN A 170 -13.24 -3.13 3.73
C GLN A 170 -14.66 -2.82 3.23
N PHE A 171 -14.93 -1.60 2.76
CA PHE A 171 -16.25 -1.24 2.25
C PHE A 171 -16.40 -1.67 0.80
N THR A 172 -17.51 -2.35 0.51
CA THR A 172 -17.77 -2.97 -0.79
C THR A 172 -18.86 -2.25 -1.60
N SER A 173 -19.40 -1.17 -1.06
CA SER A 173 -20.39 -0.33 -1.73
C SER A 173 -20.01 1.14 -1.66
N CYS A 174 -20.44 1.90 -2.67
CA CYS A 174 -20.18 3.34 -2.73
C CYS A 174 -20.74 4.05 -1.50
N GLY A 175 -22.00 3.76 -1.13
CA GLY A 175 -22.66 4.35 0.03
C GLY A 175 -21.88 4.16 1.31
N GLU A 176 -21.56 2.90 1.67
CA GLU A 176 -20.77 2.60 2.88
C GLU A 176 -19.39 3.26 2.85
N CYS A 177 -18.75 3.29 1.67
CA CYS A 177 -17.44 3.91 1.51
C CYS A 177 -17.47 5.41 1.82
N ILE A 178 -18.38 6.16 1.20
CA ILE A 178 -18.45 7.62 1.34
C ILE A 178 -19.05 8.06 2.66
N SER A 179 -19.94 7.25 3.25
CA SER A 179 -20.57 7.52 4.54
C SER A 179 -19.76 6.95 5.71
N SER A 180 -18.62 6.30 5.45
CA SER A 180 -17.80 5.70 6.49
C SER A 180 -17.28 6.77 7.46
N GLN A 181 -17.41 6.51 8.75
CA GLN A 181 -16.93 7.38 9.83
C GLN A 181 -15.69 6.77 10.47
N ILE A 182 -14.71 6.44 9.63
CA ILE A 182 -13.40 5.94 10.08
C ILE A 182 -12.36 7.05 9.94
N ASN A 183 -11.19 6.88 10.55
CA ASN A 183 -10.10 7.88 10.51
C ASN A 183 -9.39 8.00 9.15
N PHE A 184 -10.06 7.62 8.05
CA PHE A 184 -9.53 7.67 6.69
C PHE A 184 -10.47 8.45 5.78
N ASN A 185 -9.89 9.26 4.89
CA ASN A 185 -10.62 9.98 3.85
C ASN A 185 -10.94 9.03 2.68
N CYS A 186 -11.94 8.18 2.86
CA CYS A 186 -12.32 7.20 1.86
C CYS A 186 -13.07 7.83 0.68
N SER A 187 -12.74 7.34 -0.51
CA SER A 187 -13.36 7.68 -1.77
C SER A 187 -13.69 6.41 -2.56
N TRP A 188 -14.76 6.45 -3.35
CA TRP A 188 -15.19 5.32 -4.16
C TRP A 188 -14.84 5.52 -5.64
N CYS A 189 -14.13 4.56 -6.24
CA CYS A 189 -13.90 4.55 -7.69
C CYS A 189 -14.83 3.54 -8.35
N HIS A 190 -15.73 4.01 -9.20
CA HIS A 190 -16.72 3.20 -9.89
C HIS A 190 -16.08 2.32 -10.97
N ARG A 191 -15.05 2.81 -11.66
CA ARG A 191 -14.30 2.01 -12.65
C ARG A 191 -13.73 0.72 -12.06
N LEU A 192 -13.27 0.78 -10.82
CA LEU A 192 -12.69 -0.35 -10.10
C LEU A 192 -13.68 -1.04 -9.16
N ASN A 193 -14.87 -0.48 -8.98
CA ASN A 193 -15.82 -0.84 -7.92
C ASN A 193 -15.11 -1.01 -6.56
N ARG A 194 -14.31 -0.01 -6.17
CA ARG A 194 -13.39 -0.11 -5.02
C ARG A 194 -13.44 1.15 -4.17
N CYS A 195 -13.49 0.96 -2.86
CA CYS A 195 -13.28 2.00 -1.87
C CYS A 195 -11.80 2.12 -1.50
N SER A 196 -11.23 3.31 -1.51
CA SER A 196 -9.81 3.55 -1.20
C SER A 196 -9.59 4.96 -0.65
N SER A 197 -8.52 5.14 0.13
CA SER A 197 -8.02 6.47 0.51
C SER A 197 -7.09 7.09 -0.55
N GLY A 198 -6.82 6.37 -1.65
CA GLY A 198 -5.78 6.70 -2.63
C GLY A 198 -4.34 6.39 -2.16
N PHE A 199 -4.19 5.92 -0.93
CA PHE A 199 -2.91 5.57 -0.31
C PHE A 199 -3.01 4.21 0.39
N ASP A 200 -3.10 3.15 -0.42
CA ASP A 200 -3.10 1.77 0.04
C ASP A 200 -2.35 0.85 -0.94
N ARG A 201 -2.31 -0.46 -0.63
CA ARG A 201 -1.60 -1.48 -1.42
C ARG A 201 -1.98 -1.52 -2.91
N HIS A 202 -3.17 -1.05 -3.28
CA HIS A 202 -3.67 -1.00 -4.66
C HIS A 202 -3.53 0.38 -5.30
N ARG A 203 -2.69 1.27 -4.73
CA ARG A 203 -2.50 2.63 -5.23
C ARG A 203 -2.10 2.69 -6.71
N GLN A 204 -1.29 1.75 -7.20
CA GLN A 204 -0.87 1.77 -8.59
C GLN A 204 -2.08 1.61 -9.54
N ASP A 205 -2.88 0.58 -9.30
CA ASP A 205 -4.12 0.30 -10.03
C ASP A 205 -5.14 1.46 -9.91
N TRP A 206 -5.20 2.08 -8.72
CA TRP A 206 -6.02 3.27 -8.46
C TRP A 206 -5.62 4.47 -9.33
N VAL A 207 -4.31 4.75 -9.45
CA VAL A 207 -3.79 5.86 -10.26
C VAL A 207 -3.92 5.56 -11.75
N ASP A 208 -3.60 4.33 -12.18
CA ASP A 208 -3.63 3.92 -13.60
C ASP A 208 -5.06 3.98 -14.19
N ASN A 209 -6.09 3.85 -13.35
CA ASN A 209 -7.49 3.96 -13.76
C ASN A 209 -8.09 5.38 -13.59
N SER A 210 -7.26 6.40 -13.33
CA SER A 210 -7.68 7.80 -13.18
C SER A 210 -8.68 8.06 -12.03
N CYS A 211 -8.75 7.16 -11.05
CA CYS A 211 -9.64 7.30 -9.89
C CYS A 211 -9.42 8.59 -9.05
N PRO A 212 -8.21 9.17 -8.92
CA PRO A 212 -8.03 10.44 -8.21
C PRO A 212 -8.79 11.62 -8.82
N GLU A 213 -9.09 11.58 -10.12
CA GLU A 213 -9.85 12.64 -10.79
C GLU A 213 -11.35 12.41 -10.68
N GLU A 214 -11.80 11.15 -10.83
CA GLU A 214 -13.21 10.74 -10.70
C GLU A 214 -13.79 11.02 -9.31
N THR A 215 -12.97 10.92 -8.27
CA THR A 215 -13.43 10.93 -6.88
C THR A 215 -13.62 12.32 -6.26
N LYS A 216 -13.35 13.39 -7.02
CA LYS A 216 -13.44 14.78 -6.51
C LYS A 216 -14.86 15.18 -6.09
N ASP A 217 -15.88 14.61 -6.72
CA ASP A 217 -17.26 15.05 -6.55
C ASP A 217 -18.11 14.16 -5.61
N LYS A 218 -17.51 13.12 -4.99
CA LYS A 218 -18.15 12.22 -4.00
C LYS A 218 -19.59 11.75 -4.36
N LEU A 219 -19.87 11.49 -5.63
CA LEU A 219 -21.19 11.05 -6.07
C LEU A 219 -21.25 9.53 -6.20
N CYS A 220 -22.20 8.92 -5.46
CA CYS A 220 -22.61 7.53 -5.68
C CYS A 220 -23.68 7.38 -6.76
N ASP A 221 -24.16 8.50 -7.31
CA ASP A 221 -25.17 8.52 -8.34
C ASP A 221 -24.51 8.32 -9.71
N ILE A 222 -24.36 7.06 -10.11
CA ILE A 222 -24.32 6.77 -11.54
C ILE A 222 -25.77 6.67 -11.98
N VAL A 223 -26.30 7.76 -12.55
CA VAL A 223 -27.41 7.60 -13.49
C VAL A 223 -26.85 6.87 -14.70
N ASP A 224 -27.26 5.61 -14.86
CA ASP A 224 -27.01 4.78 -16.05
C ASP A 224 -27.53 5.51 -17.29
N THR A 225 -26.69 6.36 -17.89
CA THR A 225 -27.03 7.15 -19.08
C THR A 225 -26.82 6.35 -20.37
N THR A 226 -26.55 5.05 -20.25
CA THR A 226 -26.36 4.16 -21.40
C THR A 226 -27.66 3.73 -22.09
N ARG A 227 -28.84 4.28 -21.71
CA ARG A 227 -30.14 3.90 -22.32
C ARG A 227 -31.01 4.99 -22.94
N LEU A 228 -30.51 6.20 -23.18
CA LEU A 228 -31.28 7.21 -23.94
C LEU A 228 -30.41 7.93 -24.98
N TYR A 229 -29.98 7.20 -26.01
CA TYR A 229 -29.75 7.79 -27.33
C TYR A 229 -30.90 7.35 -28.23
N PRO A 230 -31.83 8.23 -28.62
CA PRO A 230 -32.67 7.96 -29.77
C PRO A 230 -31.76 7.87 -30.99
N SER A 231 -31.65 6.66 -31.54
CA SER A 231 -30.98 6.41 -32.81
C SER A 231 -31.86 6.99 -33.92
N THR A 232 -31.52 8.16 -34.46
CA THR A 232 -32.01 8.57 -35.77
C THR A 232 -31.01 8.11 -36.82
N THR A 233 -31.34 6.99 -37.48
CA THR A 233 -30.56 6.45 -38.60
C THR A 233 -31.06 7.05 -39.92
N SER A 234 -30.14 7.73 -40.61
CA SER A 234 -29.87 7.77 -42.05
C SER A 234 -31.00 8.05 -43.05
N THR A 235 -30.78 9.02 -43.94
CA THR A 235 -30.66 8.67 -45.37
C THR A 235 -29.61 9.54 -46.06
N ALA A 236 -28.66 8.86 -46.70
CA ALA A 236 -27.59 9.41 -47.51
C ALA A 236 -28.10 9.94 -48.86
N SER A 237 -27.43 10.95 -49.41
CA SER A 237 -27.36 11.11 -50.87
C SER A 237 -26.05 11.77 -51.32
N ARG A 238 -25.57 11.23 -52.43
CA ARG A 238 -24.23 11.33 -53.02
C ARG A 238 -23.83 12.71 -53.53
N THR A 239 -22.51 12.86 -53.59
CA THR A 239 -21.67 13.82 -54.31
C THR A 239 -22.06 14.03 -55.78
N THR A 240 -22.08 15.29 -56.24
CA THR A 240 -21.64 15.71 -57.59
C THR A 240 -21.30 17.20 -57.63
N ALA A 241 -20.38 17.56 -58.53
CA ALA A 241 -19.61 18.80 -58.60
C ALA A 241 -20.32 20.01 -59.26
N ARG A 242 -19.75 21.20 -58.95
CA ARG A 242 -19.80 22.54 -59.59
C ARG A 242 -20.55 22.68 -60.94
N ILE A 243 -21.27 23.80 -61.08
CA ILE A 243 -21.19 24.80 -62.18
C ILE A 243 -21.79 26.15 -61.70
N ARG A 244 -21.34 27.24 -62.36
CA ARG A 244 -21.46 28.68 -62.08
C ARG A 244 -22.86 29.31 -62.31
N GLU A 245 -22.96 30.53 -61.77
CA GLU A 245 -23.48 31.78 -62.38
C GLU A 245 -24.82 32.40 -61.92
N ALA A 246 -24.66 33.63 -61.41
CA ALA A 246 -25.39 34.87 -61.73
C ALA A 246 -26.77 35.19 -61.10
N THR A 247 -26.77 36.39 -60.48
CA THR A 247 -27.73 37.52 -60.55
C THR A 247 -28.97 37.60 -59.65
N GLY A 248 -29.12 38.81 -59.08
CA GLY A 248 -30.35 39.43 -58.55
C GLY A 248 -30.64 39.10 -57.09
N GLY A 249 -30.68 40.00 -56.11
CA GLY A 249 -31.11 41.40 -56.12
C GLY A 249 -32.38 41.50 -55.26
N GLY A 250 -32.39 42.36 -54.23
CA GLY A 250 -33.64 42.81 -53.57
C GLY A 250 -33.67 42.70 -52.04
N ASP A 251 -33.32 43.84 -51.41
CA ASP A 251 -33.93 44.49 -50.24
C ASP A 251 -34.86 43.73 -49.28
N GLY A 252 -34.72 44.03 -47.97
CA GLY A 252 -35.86 43.88 -47.07
C GLY A 252 -35.63 43.84 -45.55
N LEU A 253 -35.10 44.93 -45.00
CA LEU A 253 -35.54 45.54 -43.73
C LEU A 253 -35.40 44.81 -42.36
N HIS A 254 -34.46 45.35 -41.58
CA HIS A 254 -34.40 45.37 -40.11
C HIS A 254 -35.63 46.07 -39.48
N ARG A 255 -36.24 45.50 -38.42
CA ARG A 255 -36.15 46.00 -37.03
C ARG A 255 -37.01 45.19 -36.03
N PRO A 256 -36.67 45.24 -34.72
CA PRO A 256 -37.16 44.34 -33.66
C PRO A 256 -38.23 44.99 -32.78
N VAL A 257 -39.00 44.18 -32.03
CA VAL A 257 -39.98 44.69 -31.06
C VAL A 257 -39.88 43.93 -29.72
N THR A 258 -39.30 44.67 -28.77
CA THR A 258 -39.57 44.81 -27.33
C THR A 258 -39.58 43.65 -26.33
N ASN A 259 -38.68 43.87 -25.39
CA ASN A 259 -38.54 43.46 -23.99
C ASN A 259 -39.66 44.00 -23.08
N GLN A 260 -40.09 43.22 -22.07
CA GLN A 260 -40.67 43.59 -20.74
C GLN A 260 -41.38 42.34 -20.14
N ARG A 261 -41.40 42.04 -18.83
CA ARG A 261 -40.78 42.56 -17.60
C ARG A 261 -41.14 41.60 -16.44
N SER A 262 -40.22 41.46 -15.47
CA SER A 262 -40.42 41.41 -14.00
C SER A 262 -41.57 40.60 -13.37
N HIS A 263 -41.23 39.67 -12.47
CA HIS A 263 -40.87 39.98 -11.08
C HIS A 263 -39.89 38.95 -10.51
#